data_AF-A0A2J6J0I1-F1
#
_entry.id   AF-A0A2J6J0I1-F1
#
_cell.length_a   1.000
_cell.length_b   1.000
_cell.length_c   1.000
_cell.angle_alpha   90.00
_cell.angle_beta   90.00
_cell.angle_gamma   90.00
#
_symmetry.space_group_name_H-M   'P 1'
#
loop_
_entity.id
_entity.type
_entity.pdbx_description
1 polymer ?
#
loop_
_entity_poly.entity_id
_entity_poly.type
_entity_poly.pdbx_seq_one_letter_code
_entity_poly.pdbx_strand_id
1 'polypeptide(L)' 'METQLWFWLSVAVLAGLLFWPAGNLIWVVSVRRQHRRLGRELSSNELTGQRRRARFIAFFVCSIFSLFFCLNLLGWPSHG' A
#
# COMPACT_ATOMS: atom_id res chain seq x y z
N MET A 1 -10.97 -2.38 26.41
CA MET A 1 -10.18 -1.27 25.80
C MET A 1 -8.84 -1.77 25.26
N GLU A 2 -8.09 -2.61 25.98
CA GLU A 2 -6.77 -3.10 25.51
C GLU A 2 -6.82 -3.85 24.17
N THR A 3 -7.80 -4.73 23.96
CA THR A 3 -7.94 -5.50 22.70
C THR A 3 -8.16 -4.61 21.48
N GLN A 4 -8.92 -3.52 21.64
CA GLN A 4 -9.16 -2.55 20.57
C GLN A 4 -7.90 -1.77 20.21
N LEU A 5 -7.10 -1.39 21.22
CA LEU A 5 -5.81 -0.74 21.00
C LEU A 5 -4.86 -1.66 20.23
N TRP A 6 -4.74 -2.93 20.66
CA TRP A 6 -3.91 -3.93 19.98
C TRP A 6 -4.34 -4.15 18.53
N PHE A 7 -5.65 -4.24 18.26
CA PHE A 7 -6.17 -4.37 16.90
C PHE A 7 -5.72 -3.21 15.99
N TRP A 8 -5.93 -1.97 16.42
CA TRP A 8 -5.53 -0.79 15.63
C TRP A 8 -4.01 -0.69 15.46
N LEU A 9 -3.25 -1.09 16.48
CA LEU A 9 -1.79 -1.11 16.44
C LEU A 9 -1.29 -2.17 15.43
N SER A 10 -1.90 -3.36 15.42
CA SER A 10 -1.64 -4.39 14.40
C SER A 10 -1.97 -3.89 13.00
N VAL A 11 -3.11 -3.22 12.81
CA VAL A 11 -3.49 -2.63 11.50
C VAL A 11 -2.46 -1.60 11.04
N ALA A 12 -2.04 -0.70 11.93
CA ALA A 12 -1.07 0.34 11.60
C ALA A 12 0.32 -0.23 11.26
N VAL A 13 0.81 -1.19 12.06
CA VAL A 13 2.09 -1.86 11.84
C VAL A 13 2.09 -2.62 10.51
N LEU A 14 1.04 -3.40 10.25
CA LEU A 14 0.93 -4.18 9.03
C LEU A 14 0.81 -3.27 7.80
N ALA A 15 0.01 -2.20 7.87
CA ALA A 15 -0.10 -1.22 6.79
C ALA A 15 1.25 -0.54 6.50
N GLY A 16 2.00 -0.14 7.53
CA GLY A 16 3.34 0.43 7.39
C GLY A 16 4.33 -0.54 6.76
N LEU A 17 4.31 -1.81 7.18
CA LEU A 17 5.18 -2.86 6.65
C LEU A 17 4.91 -3.14 5.17
N LEU A 18 3.64 -3.16 4.76
CA LEU A 18 3.26 -3.39 3.36
C LEU A 18 3.48 -2.17 2.47
N PHE A 19 3.42 -0.96 3.02
CA PHE A 19 3.51 0.28 2.25
C PHE A 19 4.79 0.36 1.40
N TRP A 20 5.92 -0.07 1.97
CA TRP A 20 7.20 -0.05 1.28
C TRP A 20 7.27 -1.01 0.07
N PRO A 21 7.07 -2.34 0.23
CA PRO A 21 7.11 -3.26 -0.90
C PRO A 21 5.98 -3.00 -1.92
N ALA A 22 4.76 -2.68 -1.45
CA ALA A 22 3.63 -2.40 -2.35
C ALA A 22 3.87 -1.14 -3.19
N GLY A 23 4.39 -0.07 -2.59
CA GLY A 23 4.73 1.17 -3.30
C GLY A 23 5.78 0.94 -4.40
N ASN A 24 6.80 0.12 -4.12
CA ASN A 24 7.82 -0.22 -5.11
C ASN A 24 7.25 -1.10 -6.24
N LEU A 25 6.41 -2.09 -5.92
CA LEU A 25 5.75 -2.92 -6.93
C LEU A 25 4.86 -2.10 -7.86
N ILE A 26 3.99 -1.25 -7.30
CA ILE A 26 3.10 -0.39 -8.09
C ILE A 26 3.93 0.56 -8.97
N TRP A 27 5.03 1.11 -8.44
CA TRP A 27 5.92 1.96 -9.22
C TRP A 27 6.56 1.21 -10.39
N VAL A 28 7.17 0.05 -10.15
CA VAL A 28 7.80 -0.77 -11.21
C VAL A 28 6.78 -1.16 -12.28
N VAL A 29 5.58 -1.59 -11.89
CA VAL A 29 4.51 -1.95 -12.84
C VAL A 29 4.06 -0.72 -13.64
N SER A 30 3.89 0.44 -12.99
CA SER A 30 3.49 1.67 -13.67
C SER A 30 4.54 2.13 -14.70
N VAL A 31 5.81 2.11 -14.32
CA VAL A 31 6.95 2.48 -15.19
C VAL A 31 7.05 1.50 -16.36
N ARG A 32 7.03 0.18 -16.10
CA ARG A 32 7.05 -0.84 -17.16
C ARG A 32 5.88 -0.69 -18.13
N ARG A 33 4.68 -0.40 -17.61
CA ARG A 33 3.48 -0.17 -18.44
C ARG A 33 3.64 1.07 -19.32
N GLN A 34 4.17 2.16 -18.77
CA GLN A 34 4.40 3.37 -19.56
C GLN A 34 5.52 3.21 -20.59
N HIS A 35 6.61 2.53 -20.24
CA HIS A 35 7.69 2.22 -21.17
C HIS A 35 7.19 1.42 -22.38
N ARG A 36 6.37 0.39 -22.14
CA ARG A 36 5.72 -0.38 -23.22
C ARG A 36 4.75 0.44 -24.08
N ARG A 37 4.05 1.42 -23.49
CA ARG A 37 3.08 2.26 -24.20
C ARG A 37 3.74 3.35 -25.04
N LEU A 38 4.83 3.94 -24.55
CA LEU A 38 5.49 5.07 -25.19
C LEU A 38 6.66 4.66 -26.10
N GLY A 39 7.20 3.45 -25.95
CA GLY A 39 8.32 2.97 -26.76
C GLY A 39 9.63 3.74 -26.54
N ARG A 40 9.71 4.59 -25.50
CA ARG A 40 10.87 5.38 -25.12
C ARG A 40 11.10 5.32 -23.61
N GLU A 41 12.32 5.64 -23.19
CA GLU A 41 12.63 5.83 -21.77
C GLU A 41 11.91 7.07 -21.21
N LEU A 42 11.48 6.95 -19.95
CA LEU A 42 10.83 8.02 -19.21
C LEU A 42 11.90 8.97 -18.66
N SER A 43 11.65 10.27 -18.80
CA SER A 43 12.52 11.28 -18.21
C SER A 43 12.49 11.18 -16.68
N SER A 44 13.56 11.62 -16.01
CA SER A 44 13.69 11.59 -14.55
C SER A 44 12.50 12.28 -13.84
N ASN A 45 11.97 13.36 -14.41
CA ASN A 45 10.77 14.05 -13.92
C ASN A 45 9.48 13.21 -14.03
N GLU A 46 9.34 12.42 -15.09
CA GLU A 46 8.18 11.54 -15.28
C GLU A 46 8.24 10.38 -14.26
N LEU A 47 9.44 9.86 -13.98
CA LEU A 47 9.68 8.81 -12.98
C LEU A 47 9.31 9.24 -11.55
N THR A 48 9.70 10.46 -11.13
CA THR A 48 9.33 11.01 -9.82
C THR A 48 7.82 11.23 -9.71
N GLY A 49 7.18 11.72 -10.77
CA GLY A 49 5.73 11.83 -10.85
C GLY A 49 5.03 10.49 -10.67
N GLN A 50 5.51 9.45 -11.36
CA GLN A 50 4.99 8.09 -11.22
C GLN A 50 5.22 7.51 -9.82
N ARG A 51 6.37 7.78 -9.21
CA ARG A 51 6.67 7.32 -7.84
C ARG A 51 5.74 7.94 -6.80
N ARG A 52 5.38 9.21 -6.93
CA ARG A 52 4.41 9.87 -6.04
C ARG A 52 3.01 9.27 -6.19
N ARG A 53 2.58 9.01 -7.43
CA ARG A 53 1.29 8.35 -7.72
C ARG A 53 1.27 6.91 -7.17
N ALA A 54 2.33 6.15 -7.37
CA ALA A 54 2.45 4.79 -6.87
C ALA A 54 2.38 4.74 -5.34
N ARG A 55 3.04 5.65 -4.63
CA ARG A 55 2.94 5.77 -3.16
C ARG A 55 1.53 6.14 -2.71
N PHE A 56 0.84 7.03 -3.41
CA PHE A 56 -0.54 7.37 -3.09
C PHE A 56 -1.45 6.14 -3.20
N ILE A 57 -1.36 5.38 -4.30
CA ILE A 57 -2.14 4.16 -4.49
C ILE A 57 -1.77 3.11 -3.42
N ALA A 58 -0.47 2.92 -3.15
CA ALA A 58 0.01 1.99 -2.13
C ALA A 58 -0.56 2.31 -0.75
N PHE A 59 -0.67 3.60 -0.39
CA PHE A 59 -1.27 4.01 0.87
C PHE A 59 -2.70 3.46 1.01
N PHE A 60 -3.57 3.72 0.04
CA PHE A 60 -4.96 3.21 0.07
C PHE A 60 -5.02 1.69 0.08
N VAL A 61 -4.25 1.04 -0.80
CA VAL A 61 -4.25 -0.42 -0.91
C VAL A 61 -3.77 -1.07 0.38
N CYS A 62 -2.67 -0.59 0.98
CA CYS A 62 -2.15 -1.13 2.23
C CYS A 62 -3.06 -0.87 3.42
N SER A 63 -3.69 0.31 3.51
CA SER A 63 -4.66 0.61 4.56
C SER A 63 -5.89 -0.30 4.48
N ILE A 64 -6.47 -0.46 3.29
CA ILE A 64 -7.65 -1.33 3.09
C ILE A 64 -7.27 -2.79 3.33
N PHE A 65 -6.16 -3.25 2.77
CA PHE A 65 -5.71 -4.63 2.91
C PHE A 65 -5.42 -4.97 4.37
N SER A 66 -4.73 -4.08 5.09
CA SER A 66 -4.42 -4.28 6.50
C SER A 66 -5.69 -4.38 7.35
N LEU A 67 -6.65 -3.49 7.11
CA LEU A 67 -7.94 -3.52 7.80
C LEU A 67 -8.69 -4.82 7.53
N PHE A 68 -8.78 -5.25 6.27
CA PHE A 68 -9.43 -6.51 5.88
C PHE A 68 -8.71 -7.73 6.46
N PHE A 69 -7.38 -7.74 6.43
CA PHE A 69 -6.57 -8.82 6.96
C PHE A 69 -6.76 -8.95 8.47
N CYS A 70 -6.67 -7.85 9.23
CA CYS A 70 -6.91 -7.87 10.66
C CYS A 70 -8.36 -8.26 11.00
N LEU A 71 -9.36 -7.78 10.24
CA LEU A 71 -10.76 -8.20 10.42
C LEU A 71 -10.96 -9.70 10.16
N ASN A 72 -10.31 -10.24 9.13
CA ASN A 72 -10.42 -11.66 8.79
C ASN A 72 -9.67 -12.55 9.79
N LEU A 73 -8.48 -12.11 10.25
CA LEU A 73 -7.61 -12.88 11.14
C LEU A 73 -8.06 -12.84 12.61
N LEU A 74 -8.44 -11.65 13.10
CA LEU A 74 -8.78 -11.40 14.51
C LEU A 74 -10.29 -11.33 14.75
N GLY A 75 -11.10 -11.28 13.69
CA GLY A 75 -12.52 -10.99 13.78
C GLY A 75 -12.80 -9.51 14.03
N TRP A 76 -14.08 -9.15 14.07
CA TRP A 76 -14.48 -7.81 14.48
C TRP A 76 -14.25 -7.65 16.00
N PRO A 77 -13.56 -6.60 16.47
CA PRO A 77 -13.36 -6.35 17.90
C PRO A 77 -14.67 -5.86 18.55
N SER A 78 -15.66 -6.76 18.68
CA SER A 78 -16.91 -6.54 19.43
C SER A 78 -17.12 -7.59 20.52
N HIS A 79 -16.22 -8.54 20.70
CA HIS A 79 -16.27 -9.45 21.84
C HIS A 79 -15.30 -8.93 22.91
N GLY A 80 -15.90 -8.28 23.91
CA GLY A 80 -15.27 -8.06 25.21
C GLY A 80 -15.09 -9.37 25.97
#